data_AF-A0A397A829-F1
#
_entry.id   AF-A0A397A829-F1
#
_cell.length_a   1.000
_cell.length_b   1.000
_cell.length_c   1.000
_cell.angle_alpha   90.00
_cell.angle_beta   90.00
_cell.angle_gamma   90.00
#
_symmetry.space_group_name_H-M   'P 1'
#
loop_
_entity.id
_entity.type
_entity.pdbx_description
1 polymer ?
#
loop_
_entity_poly.entity_id
_entity_poly.type
_entity_poly.pdbx_seq_one_letter_code
_entity_poly.pdbx_strand_id
1 'polypeptide(L)'
;MHCVWSARGGYHAIPKLTFPGGALIGCSAGFLNSIKIKGSHTAMKSGMLAAEAAYAALTSTGLEAVAVSGVIDEAEPVVDISSAFILNGLEPWTLGNDKPDSAKTKPAKDFTPIDYPKPDGVLTFDLLSNLQRSGTNHADQPSHLRIKAGKEDVPSTESFPVFAGPEQRFCPAKVYEYTDGSEAGANGVPQLVINAQNCVHCKCCSIKMPQEYINWTVPEGGGGPA
;
A
#
# COMPACT_ATOMS: atom_id res chain seq x y z
N MET A 1 -5.10 17.91 -2.80
CA MET A 1 -5.66 16.58 -2.47
C MET A 1 -4.50 15.58 -2.40
N HIS A 2 -3.93 15.38 -1.21
CA HIS A 2 -2.92 14.33 -1.01
C HIS A 2 -3.67 13.00 -0.88
N CYS A 3 -3.62 12.15 -1.91
CA CYS A 3 -4.17 10.80 -1.85
C CYS A 3 -3.40 9.98 -0.79
N VAL A 4 -3.99 9.79 0.38
CA VAL A 4 -3.52 8.80 1.35
C VAL A 4 -3.97 7.42 0.85
N TRP A 5 -3.09 6.74 0.12
CA TRP A 5 -3.34 5.42 -0.51
C TRP A 5 -3.30 4.28 0.52
N SER A 6 -4.09 4.39 1.58
CA SER A 6 -4.28 3.35 2.59
C SER A 6 -5.76 3.05 2.70
N ALA A 7 -6.17 1.81 2.44
CA ALA A 7 -7.56 1.39 2.61
C ALA A 7 -8.07 1.63 4.05
N ARG A 8 -7.19 1.79 5.03
CA ARG A 8 -7.54 2.21 6.40
C ARG A 8 -7.93 3.68 6.54
N GLY A 9 -7.64 4.53 5.54
CA GLY A 9 -8.10 5.92 5.52
C GLY A 9 -9.62 6.05 5.43
N GLY A 10 -10.30 4.98 5.00
CA GLY A 10 -11.76 4.88 4.98
C GLY A 10 -12.38 5.99 4.14
N TYR A 11 -13.50 6.52 4.62
CA TYR A 11 -14.29 7.53 3.94
C TYR A 11 -13.48 8.76 3.50
N HIS A 12 -12.58 9.25 4.35
CA HIS A 12 -11.78 10.47 4.07
C HIS A 12 -10.76 10.30 2.95
N ALA A 13 -10.47 9.05 2.58
CA ALA A 13 -9.49 8.73 1.55
C ALA A 13 -10.14 8.29 0.23
N ILE A 14 -11.47 8.31 0.11
CA ILE A 14 -12.17 7.92 -1.12
C ILE A 14 -11.90 9.00 -2.20
N PRO A 15 -11.24 8.65 -3.32
CA PRO A 15 -10.98 9.59 -4.39
C PRO A 15 -12.20 9.76 -5.30
N LYS A 16 -12.09 10.64 -6.30
CA LYS A 16 -13.06 10.65 -7.41
C LYS A 16 -13.05 9.26 -8.08
N LEU A 17 -14.21 8.63 -8.13
CA LEU A 17 -14.36 7.24 -8.55
C LEU A 17 -14.46 7.04 -10.06
N THR A 18 -14.70 8.08 -10.84
CA THR A 18 -14.93 7.96 -12.28
C THR A 18 -14.01 8.88 -13.07
N PHE A 19 -13.62 8.42 -14.25
CA PHE A 19 -12.80 9.15 -15.21
C PHE A 19 -13.21 8.76 -16.64
N PRO A 20 -12.87 9.56 -17.67
CA PRO A 20 -13.21 9.22 -19.05
C PRO A 20 -12.68 7.83 -19.43
N GLY A 21 -13.60 6.90 -19.71
CA GLY A 21 -13.27 5.52 -20.08
C GLY A 21 -13.12 4.53 -18.93
N GLY A 22 -13.38 4.91 -17.66
CA GLY A 22 -13.29 3.95 -16.56
C GLY A 22 -13.77 4.43 -15.19
N ALA A 23 -13.70 3.51 -14.22
CA ALA A 23 -14.06 3.75 -12.83
C ALA A 23 -13.13 3.00 -11.87
N LEU A 24 -13.01 3.52 -10.65
CA LEU A 24 -12.35 2.89 -9.52
C LEU A 24 -13.39 2.15 -8.68
N ILE A 25 -13.14 0.88 -8.40
CA ILE A 25 -14.00 0.00 -7.60
C ILE A 25 -13.17 -0.76 -6.56
N GLY A 26 -13.84 -1.39 -5.60
CA GLY A 26 -13.17 -2.28 -4.64
C GLY A 26 -12.26 -1.58 -3.65
N CYS A 27 -11.25 -2.31 -3.16
CA CYS A 27 -10.26 -1.74 -2.24
C CYS A 27 -9.36 -0.68 -2.90
N SER A 28 -9.23 -0.68 -4.24
CA SER A 28 -8.52 0.39 -4.96
C SER A 28 -9.23 1.75 -4.84
N ALA A 29 -10.55 1.76 -4.61
CA ALA A 29 -11.32 2.96 -4.32
C ALA A 29 -11.38 3.31 -2.82
N GLY A 30 -10.90 2.43 -1.93
CA GLY A 30 -10.84 2.70 -0.48
C GLY A 30 -12.06 2.28 0.34
N PHE A 31 -12.96 1.44 -0.17
CA PHE A 31 -14.20 1.04 0.54
C PHE A 31 -14.03 0.04 1.70
N LEU A 32 -12.87 0.01 2.36
CA LEU A 32 -12.65 -0.87 3.51
C LEU A 32 -13.25 -0.26 4.78
N ASN A 33 -14.10 -1.01 5.47
CA ASN A 33 -14.44 -0.69 6.86
C ASN A 33 -13.32 -1.22 7.77
N SER A 34 -12.47 -0.31 8.25
CA SER A 34 -11.30 -0.64 9.07
C SER A 34 -11.66 -1.18 10.46
N ILE A 35 -12.76 -0.71 11.05
CA ILE A 35 -13.24 -1.15 12.38
C ILE A 35 -13.72 -2.59 12.32
N LYS A 36 -14.57 -2.89 11.33
CA LYS A 36 -15.12 -4.23 11.15
C LYS A 36 -14.11 -5.18 10.49
N ILE A 37 -12.98 -4.66 9.99
CA ILE A 37 -11.97 -5.38 9.19
C ILE A 37 -12.65 -6.11 8.03
N LYS A 38 -13.57 -5.42 7.35
CA LYS A 38 -14.37 -5.98 6.26
C LYS A 38 -14.42 -5.02 5.08
N GLY A 39 -13.89 -5.47 3.95
CA GLY A 39 -13.94 -4.73 2.67
C GLY A 39 -14.51 -5.54 1.51
N SER A 40 -14.64 -6.87 1.64
CA SER A 40 -15.06 -7.72 0.52
C SER A 40 -16.50 -7.43 0.07
N HIS A 41 -17.42 -7.23 1.02
CA HIS A 41 -18.83 -6.95 0.73
C HIS A 41 -19.04 -5.61 0.04
N THR A 42 -18.38 -4.55 0.51
CA THR A 42 -18.39 -3.23 -0.13
C THR A 42 -17.68 -3.26 -1.48
N ALA A 43 -16.59 -4.02 -1.61
CA ALA A 43 -15.92 -4.21 -2.89
C ALA A 43 -16.83 -4.89 -3.93
N MET A 44 -17.50 -5.98 -3.54
CA MET A 44 -18.48 -6.66 -4.40
C MET A 44 -19.62 -5.71 -4.78
N LYS A 45 -20.21 -5.00 -3.81
CA LYS A 45 -21.31 -4.06 -4.07
C LYS A 45 -20.89 -2.93 -5.01
N SER A 46 -19.69 -2.37 -4.84
CA SER A 46 -19.16 -1.34 -5.74
C SER A 46 -19.02 -1.84 -7.18
N GLY A 47 -18.61 -3.10 -7.37
CA GLY A 47 -18.53 -3.73 -8.69
C GLY A 47 -19.90 -3.93 -9.33
N MET A 48 -20.89 -4.38 -8.55
CA MET A 48 -22.28 -4.54 -9.04
C MET A 48 -22.87 -3.21 -9.50
N LEU A 49 -22.74 -2.15 -8.68
CA LEU A 49 -23.25 -0.81 -9.01
C LEU A 49 -22.56 -0.22 -10.25
N ALA A 50 -21.23 -0.41 -10.36
CA ALA A 50 -20.49 0.03 -11.55
C ALA A 50 -20.94 -0.71 -12.82
N ALA A 51 -21.23 -2.01 -12.72
CA ALA A 51 -21.74 -2.81 -13.84
C ALA A 51 -23.17 -2.39 -14.26
N GLU A 52 -24.07 -2.16 -13.30
CA GLU A 52 -25.42 -1.65 -13.56
C GLU A 52 -25.36 -0.28 -14.26
N ALA A 53 -24.52 0.64 -13.77
CA ALA A 53 -24.34 1.96 -14.36
C ALA A 53 -23.74 1.90 -15.78
N ALA A 54 -22.73 1.04 -15.99
CA ALA A 54 -22.12 0.84 -17.31
C ALA A 54 -23.13 0.26 -18.31
N TYR A 55 -23.92 -0.73 -17.90
CA TYR A 55 -24.95 -1.33 -18.75
C TYR A 55 -26.04 -0.33 -19.13
N ALA A 56 -26.52 0.47 -18.17
CA ALA A 56 -27.51 1.51 -18.43
C ALA A 56 -26.99 2.56 -19.44
N ALA A 57 -25.73 2.98 -19.30
CA ALA A 57 -25.11 3.92 -20.23
C ALA A 57 -24.98 3.32 -21.65
N LEU A 58 -24.51 2.07 -21.76
CA LEU A 58 -24.34 1.38 -23.04
C LEU A 58 -25.65 1.11 -23.79
N THR A 59 -26.76 0.95 -23.06
CA THR A 59 -28.08 0.66 -23.65
C THR A 59 -28.90 1.91 -23.94
N SER A 60 -28.51 3.06 -23.39
CA SER A 60 -29.12 4.37 -23.70
C SER A 60 -28.69 4.86 -25.09
N THR A 61 -29.59 5.51 -25.83
CA THR A 61 -29.36 5.95 -27.23
C THR A 61 -28.44 7.18 -27.38
N GLY A 62 -27.43 7.32 -26.51
CA GLY A 62 -26.45 8.39 -26.55
C GLY A 62 -25.10 7.90 -26.02
N LEU A 63 -24.16 7.62 -26.93
CA LEU A 63 -22.79 7.19 -26.64
C LEU A 63 -21.91 8.39 -26.23
N GLU A 64 -22.29 9.12 -25.19
CA GLU A 64 -21.37 10.06 -24.57
C GLU A 64 -20.71 9.41 -23.35
N ALA A 65 -19.40 9.61 -23.19
CA ALA A 65 -18.67 9.13 -22.03
C ALA A 65 -19.14 9.90 -20.78
N VAL A 66 -20.12 9.34 -20.06
CA VAL A 66 -20.68 9.95 -18.85
C VAL A 66 -19.72 9.71 -17.67
N ALA A 67 -18.80 10.64 -17.44
CA ALA A 67 -18.01 10.68 -16.20
C ALA A 67 -18.83 11.32 -15.07
N VAL A 68 -19.94 10.70 -14.67
CA VAL A 68 -20.66 11.10 -13.46
C VAL A 68 -20.06 10.33 -12.30
N SER A 69 -19.39 11.03 -11.39
CA SER A 69 -19.05 10.44 -10.10
C SER A 69 -20.36 10.13 -9.39
N GLY A 70 -20.54 8.89 -8.94
CA GLY A 70 -21.55 8.62 -7.92
C GLY A 70 -21.30 9.59 -6.77
N VAL A 71 -22.26 10.47 -6.50
CA VAL A 71 -22.19 11.41 -5.39
C VAL A 71 -22.28 10.56 -4.14
N ILE A 72 -21.29 10.71 -3.26
CA ILE A 72 -21.36 10.12 -1.93
C ILE A 72 -22.51 10.83 -1.23
N ASP A 73 -23.46 10.07 -0.66
CA ASP A 73 -24.57 10.65 0.07
C ASP A 73 -24.02 11.39 1.30
N GLU A 74 -23.99 12.72 1.24
CA GLU A 74 -23.56 13.58 2.34
C GLU A 74 -24.46 13.44 3.59
N ALA A 75 -25.64 12.81 3.45
CA ALA A 75 -26.54 12.53 4.55
C ALA A 75 -26.23 11.22 5.30
N GLU A 76 -25.32 10.37 4.81
CA GLU A 76 -24.86 9.20 5.56
C GLU A 76 -23.96 9.64 6.73
N PRO A 77 -24.35 9.35 7.99
CA PRO A 77 -23.56 9.76 9.15
C PRO A 77 -22.20 9.05 9.17
N VAL A 78 -21.16 9.86 9.35
CA VAL A 78 -19.76 9.43 9.36
C VAL A 78 -19.41 8.86 10.72
N VAL A 79 -18.93 7.62 10.78
CA VAL A 79 -18.60 6.99 12.06
C VAL A 79 -17.21 7.46 12.55
N ASP A 80 -17.16 8.46 13.43
CA ASP A 80 -15.97 8.78 14.24
C ASP A 80 -15.77 7.69 15.31
N ILE A 81 -14.66 6.96 15.19
CA ILE A 81 -14.35 5.79 16.01
C ILE A 81 -14.17 6.08 17.50
N SER A 82 -13.89 7.33 17.87
CA SER A 82 -13.63 7.70 19.26
C SER A 82 -14.91 7.83 20.10
N SER A 83 -16.05 8.12 19.47
CA SER A 83 -17.34 8.37 20.11
C SER A 83 -18.51 7.55 19.55
N ALA A 84 -18.26 6.72 18.53
CA ALA A 84 -19.23 5.82 17.90
C ALA A 84 -20.04 4.93 18.85
N PHE A 85 -19.51 4.56 20.02
CA PHE A 85 -20.25 3.76 21.00
C PHE A 85 -21.27 4.56 21.81
N ILE A 86 -21.15 5.89 21.83
CA ILE A 86 -21.98 6.79 22.62
C ILE A 86 -22.92 7.58 21.71
N LEU A 87 -22.39 8.11 20.61
CA LEU A 87 -23.11 9.01 19.71
C LEU A 87 -23.49 8.33 18.39
N ASN A 88 -23.16 7.04 18.20
CA ASN A 88 -23.49 6.26 16.99
C ASN A 88 -23.01 6.91 15.67
N GLY A 89 -21.94 7.70 15.67
CA GLY A 89 -21.48 8.39 14.45
C GLY A 89 -22.24 9.69 14.14
N LEU A 90 -22.98 10.25 15.11
CA LEU A 90 -23.73 11.51 14.96
C LEU A 90 -22.92 12.73 15.40
N GLU A 91 -21.60 12.62 15.47
CA GLU A 91 -20.75 13.74 15.82
C GLU A 91 -20.79 14.82 14.71
N PRO A 92 -20.92 16.11 15.05
CA PRO A 92 -20.96 17.20 14.07
C PRO A 92 -19.57 17.58 13.52
N TRP A 93 -18.58 16.71 13.64
CA TRP A 93 -17.22 16.94 13.15
C TRP A 93 -16.66 15.68 12.51
N THR A 94 -15.54 15.84 11.81
CA THR A 94 -14.84 14.75 11.14
C THR A 94 -13.34 14.89 11.36
N LEU A 95 -12.70 13.84 11.88
CA LEU A 95 -11.25 13.82 12.12
C LEU A 95 -10.50 13.43 10.84
N GLY A 96 -9.51 14.23 10.45
CA GLY A 96 -8.71 14.02 9.25
C GLY A 96 -7.32 13.43 9.53
N ASN A 97 -6.72 12.83 8.50
CA ASN A 97 -5.29 12.56 8.46
C ASN A 97 -4.58 13.71 7.73
N ASP A 98 -3.47 14.19 8.27
CA ASP A 98 -2.71 15.34 7.75
C ASP A 98 -1.52 14.93 6.86
N LYS A 99 -0.98 13.72 7.06
CA LYS A 99 0.26 13.24 6.44
C LYS A 99 0.14 11.82 5.89
N PRO A 100 0.87 11.50 4.80
CA PRO A 100 0.98 10.14 4.30
C PRO A 100 1.73 9.23 5.29
N ASP A 101 1.52 7.93 5.16
CA ASP A 101 2.11 6.94 6.07
C ASP A 101 3.65 6.89 5.99
N SER A 102 4.21 7.19 4.82
CA SER A 102 5.65 7.36 4.57
C SER A 102 6.26 8.45 5.47
N ALA A 103 5.60 9.62 5.54
CA ALA A 103 6.06 10.78 6.32
C ALA A 103 5.87 10.66 7.83
N LYS A 104 5.16 9.62 8.31
CA LYS A 104 5.00 9.34 9.75
C LYS A 104 6.20 8.60 10.35
N THR A 105 7.13 8.09 9.53
CA THR A 105 8.38 7.48 9.99
C THR A 105 9.32 8.57 10.50
N LYS A 106 9.93 8.34 11.67
CA LYS A 106 10.84 9.28 12.31
C LYS A 106 12.28 8.74 12.31
N PRO A 107 13.31 9.61 12.41
CA PRO A 107 14.71 9.19 12.40
C PRO A 107 15.04 8.12 13.44
N ALA A 108 15.87 7.15 13.09
CA ALA A 108 16.21 6.01 13.93
C ALA A 108 16.88 6.43 15.25
N LYS A 109 17.66 7.53 15.23
CA LYS A 109 18.33 8.09 16.41
C LYS A 109 17.39 8.48 17.55
N ASP A 110 16.11 8.73 17.25
CA ASP A 110 15.11 9.15 18.24
C ASP A 110 14.47 7.95 18.97
N PHE A 111 14.87 6.71 18.63
CA PHE A 111 14.27 5.48 19.15
C PHE A 111 15.32 4.47 19.61
N THR A 112 14.91 3.62 20.54
CA THR A 112 15.68 2.44 20.94
C THR A 112 15.34 1.26 20.03
N PRO A 113 16.34 0.50 19.53
CA PRO A 113 16.10 -0.72 18.79
C PRO A 113 15.24 -1.71 19.60
N ILE A 114 14.23 -2.29 18.96
CA ILE A 114 13.40 -3.33 19.56
C ILE A 114 14.11 -4.67 19.41
N ASP A 115 14.33 -5.35 20.53
CA ASP A 115 14.87 -6.71 20.56
C ASP A 115 13.74 -7.73 20.39
N TYR A 116 13.67 -8.35 19.22
CA TYR A 116 12.67 -9.37 18.92
C TYR A 116 13.23 -10.77 19.26
N PRO A 117 12.47 -11.61 19.99
CA PRO A 117 12.87 -12.99 20.26
C PRO A 117 13.18 -13.74 18.96
N LYS A 118 14.20 -14.60 19.02
CA LYS A 118 14.52 -15.51 17.91
C LYS A 118 13.37 -16.49 17.68
N PRO A 119 13.12 -16.90 16.43
CA PRO A 119 12.08 -17.88 16.12
C PRO A 119 12.40 -19.24 16.75
N ASP A 120 11.38 -19.90 17.28
CA ASP A 120 11.45 -21.22 17.95
C ASP A 120 11.23 -22.40 16.99
N GLY A 121 10.82 -22.14 15.74
CA GLY A 121 10.53 -23.15 14.73
C GLY A 121 9.23 -23.95 14.96
N VAL A 122 8.43 -23.59 15.97
CA VAL A 122 7.17 -24.26 16.33
C VAL A 122 6.00 -23.29 16.26
N LEU A 123 6.06 -22.18 17.00
CA LEU A 123 5.06 -21.11 16.98
C LEU A 123 5.53 -19.90 16.15
N THR A 124 6.84 -19.67 16.13
CA THR A 124 7.49 -18.56 15.48
C THR A 124 8.52 -19.07 14.50
N PHE A 125 8.51 -18.51 13.29
CA PHE A 125 9.35 -18.97 12.18
C PHE A 125 10.13 -17.80 11.61
N ASP A 126 11.27 -18.09 11.00
CA ASP A 126 12.02 -17.08 10.27
C ASP A 126 11.27 -16.64 9.00
N LEU A 127 11.69 -15.50 8.45
CA LEU A 127 11.04 -14.88 7.31
C LEU A 127 11.14 -15.71 6.03
N LEU A 128 12.24 -16.44 5.82
CA LEU A 128 12.47 -17.24 4.61
C LEU A 128 11.61 -18.51 4.63
N SER A 129 11.45 -19.15 5.79
CA SER A 129 10.51 -20.27 5.97
C SER A 129 9.07 -19.84 5.66
N ASN A 130 8.64 -18.66 6.10
CA ASN A 130 7.30 -18.14 5.78
C ASN A 130 7.16 -17.75 4.30
N LEU A 131 8.22 -17.20 3.71
CA LEU A 131 8.25 -16.87 2.29
C LEU A 131 8.07 -18.12 1.43
N GLN A 132 8.77 -19.21 1.73
CA GLN A 132 8.61 -20.49 1.03
C GLN A 132 7.16 -21.01 1.12
N ARG A 133 6.51 -20.83 2.26
CA ARG A 133 5.10 -21.23 2.46
C ARG A 133 4.11 -20.39 1.65
N SER A 134 4.49 -19.18 1.22
CA SER A 134 3.64 -18.35 0.36
C SER A 134 3.59 -18.81 -1.11
N GLY A 135 4.44 -19.79 -1.48
CA GLY A 135 4.54 -20.27 -2.86
C GLY A 135 5.02 -19.23 -3.86
N THR A 136 5.44 -18.04 -3.41
CA THR A 136 5.75 -16.93 -4.31
C THR A 136 6.99 -17.22 -5.15
N ASN A 137 6.89 -16.95 -6.44
CA ASN A 137 8.00 -17.09 -7.36
C ASN A 137 7.85 -16.14 -8.55
N HIS A 138 8.97 -15.79 -9.18
CA HIS A 138 9.01 -15.02 -10.42
C HIS A 138 10.03 -15.65 -11.37
N ALA A 139 9.70 -15.69 -12.67
CA ALA A 139 10.67 -16.04 -13.70
C ALA A 139 11.82 -15.02 -13.74
N ASP A 140 12.92 -15.37 -14.42
CA ASP A 140 14.03 -14.45 -14.66
C ASP A 140 13.56 -13.27 -15.53
N GLN A 141 13.38 -12.12 -14.89
CA GLN A 141 12.80 -10.92 -15.48
C GLN A 141 13.33 -9.67 -14.77
N PRO A 142 13.26 -8.49 -15.40
CA PRO A 142 13.64 -7.24 -14.76
C PRO A 142 12.84 -7.00 -13.47
N SER A 143 13.48 -6.42 -12.45
CA SER A 143 12.80 -6.05 -11.22
C SER A 143 11.58 -5.15 -11.50
N HIS A 144 10.42 -5.59 -11.02
CA HIS A 144 9.18 -4.83 -11.03
C HIS A 144 9.11 -3.80 -9.89
N LEU A 145 10.13 -3.78 -9.03
CA LEU A 145 10.36 -2.80 -7.97
C LEU A 145 11.47 -1.86 -8.42
N ARG A 146 11.08 -0.67 -8.86
CA ARG A 146 12.01 0.32 -9.43
C ARG A 146 12.09 1.53 -8.54
N ILE A 147 13.27 2.12 -8.44
CA ILE A 147 13.41 3.43 -7.80
C ILE A 147 12.83 4.49 -8.77
N LYS A 148 12.08 5.45 -8.23
CA LYS A 148 11.53 6.57 -9.00
C LYS A 148 12.68 7.42 -9.53
N ALA A 149 12.54 7.90 -10.76
CA ALA A 149 13.52 8.80 -11.37
C ALA A 149 13.76 10.04 -10.49
N GLY A 150 15.03 10.37 -10.22
CA GLY A 150 15.45 11.47 -9.35
C GLY A 150 15.46 11.13 -7.85
N LYS A 151 15.30 9.87 -7.48
CA LYS A 151 15.37 9.37 -6.09
C LYS A 151 16.35 8.20 -5.91
N GLU A 152 17.26 8.02 -6.87
CA GLU A 152 18.24 6.93 -6.92
C GLU A 152 19.17 6.94 -5.71
N ASP A 153 19.51 8.13 -5.20
CA ASP A 153 20.42 8.31 -4.07
C ASP A 153 19.74 8.12 -2.71
N VAL A 154 18.40 8.16 -2.64
CA VAL A 154 17.61 8.15 -1.39
C VAL A 154 17.91 6.93 -0.49
N PRO A 155 18.05 5.68 -1.00
CA PRO A 155 18.43 4.54 -0.17
C PRO A 155 19.74 4.77 0.59
N SER A 156 20.76 5.25 -0.11
CA SER A 156 22.11 5.44 0.41
C SER A 156 22.28 6.71 1.26
N THR A 157 21.52 7.76 0.99
CA THR A 157 21.68 9.08 1.63
C THR A 157 20.72 9.30 2.79
N GLU A 158 19.53 8.69 2.75
CA GLU A 158 18.47 8.95 3.72
C GLU A 158 17.91 7.66 4.34
N SER A 159 17.44 6.70 3.54
CA SER A 159 16.74 5.54 4.07
C SER A 159 17.60 4.75 5.06
N PHE A 160 18.83 4.40 4.67
CA PHE A 160 19.75 3.71 5.57
C PHE A 160 20.34 4.63 6.65
N PRO A 161 20.95 5.79 6.34
CA PRO A 161 21.65 6.59 7.37
C PRO A 161 20.72 7.27 8.38
N VAL A 162 19.54 7.72 7.96
CA VAL A 162 18.61 8.48 8.82
C VAL A 162 17.58 7.56 9.48
N PHE A 163 17.05 6.59 8.74
CA PHE A 163 15.96 5.72 9.18
C PHE A 163 16.38 4.28 9.49
N ALA A 164 17.67 3.94 9.36
CA ALA A 164 18.22 2.59 9.58
C ALA A 164 17.59 1.52 8.68
N GLY A 165 17.24 1.86 7.44
CA GLY A 165 16.75 0.93 6.41
C GLY A 165 15.44 0.23 6.79
N PRO A 166 14.35 0.97 7.05
CA PRO A 166 13.08 0.40 7.52
C PRO A 166 12.50 -0.67 6.58
N GLU A 167 12.83 -0.62 5.29
CA GLU A 167 12.43 -1.58 4.26
C GLU A 167 12.94 -3.00 4.48
N GLN A 168 14.04 -3.18 5.22
CA GLN A 168 14.49 -4.51 5.63
C GLN A 168 13.56 -5.15 6.68
N ARG A 169 12.75 -4.32 7.37
CA ARG A 169 11.93 -4.73 8.51
C ARG A 169 10.44 -4.77 8.19
N PHE A 170 9.90 -3.77 7.48
CA PHE A 170 8.48 -3.77 7.13
C PHE A 170 8.17 -4.71 5.95
N CYS A 171 9.17 -5.06 5.14
CA CYS A 171 8.96 -5.95 4.01
C CYS A 171 8.69 -7.39 4.52
N PRO A 172 7.52 -7.97 4.24
CA PRO A 172 7.16 -9.29 4.76
C PRO A 172 7.86 -10.45 4.01
N ALA A 173 8.74 -10.14 3.05
CA ALA A 173 9.28 -11.12 2.12
C ALA A 173 10.80 -10.98 1.89
N LYS A 174 11.50 -10.22 2.74
CA LYS A 174 12.97 -10.03 2.65
C LYS A 174 13.45 -9.62 1.25
N VAL A 175 12.71 -8.73 0.60
CA VAL A 175 13.02 -8.25 -0.75
C VAL A 175 14.19 -7.27 -0.75
N TYR A 176 14.38 -6.52 0.34
CA TYR A 176 15.36 -5.44 0.44
C TYR A 176 16.46 -5.82 1.41
N GLU A 177 17.70 -5.79 0.96
CA GLU A 177 18.88 -6.07 1.76
C GLU A 177 19.96 -5.02 1.48
N TYR A 178 20.68 -4.58 2.51
CA TYR A 178 21.84 -3.70 2.35
C TYR A 178 23.11 -4.53 2.43
N THR A 179 23.97 -4.41 1.41
CA THR A 179 25.32 -4.99 1.44
C THR A 179 26.24 -4.10 2.27
N ASP A 180 27.34 -4.68 2.75
CA ASP A 180 28.38 -3.99 3.54
C ASP A 180 29.28 -3.06 2.71
N GLY A 181 28.98 -2.87 1.42
CA GLY A 181 29.76 -2.00 0.52
C GLY A 181 31.13 -2.59 0.15
N SER A 182 31.32 -3.90 0.31
CA SER A 182 32.55 -4.62 -0.07
C SER A 182 32.68 -4.89 -1.58
N GLU A 183 31.64 -4.62 -2.36
CA GLU A 183 31.63 -4.83 -3.81
C GLU A 183 32.38 -3.74 -4.59
N ALA A 184 32.94 -4.11 -5.75
CA ALA A 184 33.74 -3.23 -6.59
C ALA A 184 32.92 -2.02 -7.07
N GLY A 185 33.29 -0.82 -6.59
CA GLY A 185 32.64 0.45 -6.93
C GLY A 185 31.79 1.07 -5.80
N ALA A 186 31.58 0.35 -4.68
CA ALA A 186 30.74 0.83 -3.59
C ALA A 186 31.43 1.84 -2.64
N ASN A 187 32.75 2.03 -2.73
CA ASN A 187 33.53 2.98 -1.91
C ASN A 187 33.22 2.92 -0.39
N GLY A 188 32.83 1.75 0.13
CA GLY A 188 32.44 1.56 1.53
C GLY A 188 31.03 2.06 1.91
N VAL A 189 30.20 2.44 0.93
CA VAL A 189 28.81 2.86 1.14
C VAL A 189 27.89 1.64 1.00
N PRO A 190 27.00 1.37 1.99
CA PRO A 190 26.00 0.31 1.90
C PRO A 190 25.11 0.45 0.65
N GLN A 191 25.05 -0.59 -0.18
CA GLN A 191 24.23 -0.61 -1.40
C GLN A 191 22.96 -1.43 -1.17
N LEU A 192 21.84 -0.94 -1.71
CA LEU A 192 20.55 -1.62 -1.64
C LEU A 192 20.47 -2.70 -2.73
N VAL A 193 20.33 -3.95 -2.33
CA VAL A 193 20.04 -5.10 -3.18
C VAL A 193 18.55 -5.41 -3.12
N ILE A 194 17.92 -5.57 -4.29
CA ILE A 194 16.49 -5.84 -4.44
C ILE A 194 16.28 -7.26 -4.97
N ASN A 195 15.91 -8.18 -4.09
CA ASN A 195 15.57 -9.57 -4.38
C ASN A 195 14.10 -9.67 -4.84
N ALA A 196 13.80 -9.16 -6.04
CA ALA A 196 12.43 -9.04 -6.54
C ALA A 196 11.68 -10.38 -6.71
N GLN A 197 12.42 -11.49 -6.86
CA GLN A 197 11.84 -12.84 -6.94
C GLN A 197 11.01 -13.22 -5.72
N ASN A 198 11.35 -12.65 -4.55
CA ASN A 198 10.64 -12.93 -3.30
C ASN A 198 9.35 -12.10 -3.14
N CYS A 199 9.03 -11.16 -4.03
CA CYS A 199 7.94 -10.21 -3.78
C CYS A 199 6.58 -10.91 -3.63
N VAL A 200 5.82 -10.57 -2.58
CA VAL A 200 4.45 -11.09 -2.35
C VAL A 200 3.35 -10.08 -2.72
N HIS A 201 3.71 -9.03 -3.46
CA HIS A 201 2.79 -8.04 -4.03
C HIS A 201 1.93 -7.26 -3.01
N CYS A 202 2.35 -7.21 -1.75
CA CYS A 202 1.63 -6.52 -0.67
C CYS A 202 1.55 -4.98 -0.79
N LYS A 203 2.36 -4.37 -1.66
CA LYS A 203 2.48 -2.90 -1.88
C LYS A 203 2.92 -2.07 -0.67
N CYS A 204 3.35 -2.70 0.43
CA CYS A 204 3.81 -1.97 1.61
C CYS A 204 4.98 -1.02 1.29
N CYS A 205 5.94 -1.47 0.46
CA CYS A 205 7.10 -0.69 0.07
C CYS A 205 6.76 0.60 -0.68
N SER A 206 5.75 0.59 -1.57
CA SER A 206 5.32 1.80 -2.29
C SER A 206 4.59 2.81 -1.40
N ILE A 207 4.13 2.39 -0.20
CA ILE A 207 3.37 3.22 0.72
C ILE A 207 4.23 3.70 1.89
N LYS A 208 5.08 2.84 2.44
CA LYS A 208 5.75 3.07 3.73
C LYS A 208 7.20 3.51 3.63
N MET A 209 7.85 3.35 2.47
CA MET A 209 9.22 3.81 2.29
C MET A 209 9.34 5.32 2.55
N PRO A 210 10.40 5.78 3.24
CA PRO A 210 10.73 7.20 3.32
C PRO A 210 10.71 7.83 1.92
N GLN A 211 10.16 9.03 1.78
CA GLN A 211 9.95 9.70 0.49
C GLN A 211 9.19 8.92 -0.61
N GLU A 212 8.65 7.73 -0.35
CA GLU A 212 7.99 6.87 -1.34
C GLU A 212 8.86 6.67 -2.60
N TYR A 213 10.16 6.42 -2.45
CA TYR A 213 11.08 6.33 -3.60
C TYR A 213 10.91 5.07 -4.45
N ILE A 214 10.18 4.04 -3.98
CA ILE A 214 9.84 2.88 -4.82
C ILE A 214 8.58 3.12 -5.64
N ASN A 215 8.67 2.73 -6.90
CA ASN A 215 7.56 2.53 -7.80
C ASN A 215 7.34 1.03 -7.98
N TRP A 216 6.21 0.53 -7.48
CA TRP A 216 5.80 -0.86 -7.71
C TRP A 216 5.10 -0.93 -9.06
N THR A 217 5.57 -1.83 -9.92
CA THR A 217 4.93 -2.15 -11.20
C THR A 217 4.54 -3.63 -11.23
N VAL A 218 3.65 -4.00 -12.15
CA VAL A 218 3.28 -5.41 -12.32
C VAL A 218 4.46 -6.17 -12.92
N PRO A 219 4.85 -7.33 -12.35
CA PRO A 219 5.73 -8.26 -13.05
C PRO A 219 5.01 -8.94 -14.22
N GLU A 220 5.73 -9.76 -14.97
CA GLU A 220 5.16 -10.66 -15.96
C GLU A 220 4.05 -11.54 -15.35
N GLY A 221 3.02 -11.82 -16.15
CA GLY A 221 1.84 -12.56 -15.72
C GLY A 221 2.20 -13.96 -15.21
N GLY A 222 1.63 -14.34 -14.07
CA GLY A 222 1.87 -15.63 -13.43
C GLY A 222 2.96 -15.61 -12.35
N GLY A 223 3.71 -14.50 -12.19
CA GLY A 223 4.58 -14.30 -11.04
C GLY A 223 3.82 -13.84 -9.79
N GLY A 224 4.32 -14.18 -8.60
CA GLY A 224 3.75 -13.81 -7.30
C GLY A 224 3.32 -15.00 -6.44
N PRO A 225 2.60 -14.73 -5.33
CA PRO A 225 2.12 -15.77 -4.39
C PRO A 225 1.21 -16.81 -5.03
N ALA A 226 1.24 -18.05 -4.51
CA ALA A 226 0.47 -19.20 -5.01
C ALA A 226 -0.21 -19.98 -3.88
#